data_AF-A0A933GU45-F1
#
_entry.id   AF-A0A933GU45-F1
#
_cell.length_a   1.000
_cell.length_b   1.000
_cell.length_c   1.000
_cell.angle_alpha   90.00
_cell.angle_beta   90.00
_cell.angle_gamma   90.00
#
_symmetry.space_group_name_H-M   'P 1'
#
loop_
_entity.id
_entity.type
_entity.pdbx_description
1 polymer ?
#
loop_
_entity_poly.entity_id
_entity_poly.type
_entity_poly.pdbx_seq_one_letter_code
_entity_poly.pdbx_strand_id
1 'polypeptide(L)' 'MRTPLVGLALAALSMLSAGPAFAQGSWFEDFKTRTPRVGELAPDFSLRDTEGNEVTLSALRGEKIVVLEFGAIT' A
#
# COMPACT_ATOMS: atom_id res chain seq x y z
N MET A 1 31.17 -28.18 46.61
CA MET A 1 29.91 -28.62 47.25
C MET A 1 28.89 -27.49 47.12
N ARG A 2 27.70 -27.82 46.59
CA ARG A 2 26.41 -27.10 46.72
C ARG A 2 26.19 -25.84 45.86
N THR A 3 25.55 -26.10 44.71
CA THR A 3 24.69 -25.25 43.86
C THR A 3 23.43 -24.74 44.64
N PRO A 4 22.36 -24.21 44.01
CA PRO A 4 22.17 -23.13 43.01
C PRO A 4 20.96 -22.22 43.35
N LEU A 5 20.90 -20.92 42.99
CA LEU A 5 19.60 -20.22 42.93
C LEU A 5 19.64 -18.81 42.30
N VAL A 6 19.82 -18.69 40.99
CA VAL A 6 19.20 -17.60 40.21
C VAL A 6 18.92 -18.13 38.80
N GLY A 7 17.81 -18.85 38.66
CA GLY A 7 17.18 -19.09 37.37
C GLY A 7 16.29 -17.90 36.98
N LEU A 8 15.94 -17.86 35.70
CA LEU A 8 14.90 -17.03 35.09
C LEU A 8 15.14 -15.51 35.01
N ALA A 9 15.87 -15.10 33.97
CA ALA A 9 15.44 -13.94 33.19
C ALA A 9 15.38 -14.37 31.71
N LEU A 10 14.36 -15.19 31.44
CA LEU A 10 13.93 -15.54 30.10
C LEU A 10 13.55 -14.27 29.31
N ALA A 11 14.08 -14.18 28.09
CA ALA A 11 13.33 -13.82 26.90
C ALA A 11 12.46 -12.55 26.94
N ALA A 12 13.06 -11.36 26.78
CA ALA A 12 12.29 -10.18 26.41
C ALA A 12 13.15 -9.05 25.81
N LEU A 13 13.86 -9.23 24.69
CA LEU A 13 14.19 -8.07 23.82
C LEU A 13 14.76 -8.37 22.42
N SER A 14 14.13 -9.25 21.63
CA SER A 14 14.50 -9.39 20.20
C SER A 14 13.34 -9.39 19.21
N MET A 15 12.14 -8.94 19.63
CA MET A 15 11.04 -8.64 18.71
C MET A 15 10.88 -7.13 18.53
N LEU A 16 11.77 -6.51 17.76
CA LEU A 16 11.52 -5.15 17.25
C LEU A 16 12.15 -4.92 15.87
N SER A 17 11.83 -5.78 14.91
CA SER A 17 11.98 -5.44 13.49
C SER A 17 10.92 -6.11 12.62
N ALA A 18 9.67 -6.16 13.08
CA ALA A 18 8.56 -6.17 12.16
C ALA A 18 8.33 -4.71 11.74
N GLY A 19 9.08 -4.24 10.74
CA GLY A 19 8.64 -3.07 9.97
C GLY A 19 7.25 -3.35 9.41
N PRO A 20 6.45 -2.32 9.04
CA PRO A 20 5.17 -2.58 8.42
C PRO A 20 5.44 -3.41 7.17
N ALA A 21 5.03 -4.68 7.21
CA ALA A 21 4.88 -5.47 6.01
C ALA A 21 3.84 -4.71 5.21
N PHE A 22 4.30 -3.87 4.27
CA PHE A 22 3.45 -3.39 3.21
C PHE A 22 2.77 -4.64 2.67
N ALA A 23 1.46 -4.75 2.90
CA ALA A 23 0.63 -5.80 2.36
C ALA A 23 0.60 -5.57 0.84
N GLN A 24 1.72 -5.82 0.16
CA GLN A 24 1.95 -5.43 -1.22
C GLN A 24 1.35 -6.46 -2.19
N GLY A 25 0.84 -7.59 -1.68
CA GLY A 25 0.44 -8.74 -2.50
C GLY A 25 -1.06 -8.99 -2.63
N SER A 26 -1.91 -8.49 -1.73
CA SER A 26 -3.35 -8.86 -1.74
C SER A 26 -4.21 -7.93 -2.58
N TRP A 27 -3.98 -6.62 -2.52
CA TRP A 27 -4.82 -5.64 -3.20
C TRP A 27 -4.61 -5.62 -4.71
N PHE A 28 -3.42 -5.97 -5.20
CA PHE A 28 -3.13 -6.00 -6.64
C PHE A 28 -3.82 -7.18 -7.34
N GLU A 29 -3.90 -8.34 -6.68
CA GLU A 29 -4.65 -9.50 -7.18
C GLU A 29 -6.17 -9.26 -7.11
N ASP A 30 -6.66 -8.61 -6.04
CA ASP A 30 -8.05 -8.17 -5.96
C ASP A 30 -8.39 -7.18 -7.09
N PHE A 31 -7.47 -6.26 -7.44
CA PHE A 31 -7.71 -5.27 -8.49
C PHE A 31 -7.83 -5.89 -9.89
N LYS A 32 -7.05 -6.94 -10.20
CA LYS A 32 -7.12 -7.65 -11.49
C LYS A 32 -8.48 -8.29 -11.75
N THR A 33 -9.16 -8.73 -10.70
CA THR A 33 -10.42 -9.48 -10.80
C THR A 33 -11.65 -8.62 -10.52
N ARG A 34 -11.48 -7.42 -9.97
CA ARG A 34 -12.57 -6.54 -9.58
C ARG A 34 -12.94 -5.55 -10.68
N THR A 35 -14.15 -5.69 -11.20
CA THR A 35 -14.78 -4.64 -12.00
C THR A 35 -15.19 -3.46 -11.11
N PRO A 36 -14.88 -2.20 -11.48
CA PRO A 36 -15.35 -1.03 -10.74
C PRO A 36 -16.88 -0.99 -10.66
N ARG A 37 -17.44 -0.69 -9.49
CA ARG A 37 -18.89 -0.51 -9.32
C ARG A 37 -19.28 0.96 -9.44
N VAL A 38 -20.46 1.23 -9.99
CA VAL A 38 -21.02 2.59 -10.06
C VAL A 38 -21.18 3.16 -8.65
N GLY A 39 -20.74 4.40 -8.44
CA GLY A 39 -20.76 5.07 -7.14
C GLY A 39 -19.60 4.71 -6.20
N GLU A 40 -18.76 3.74 -6.57
CA GLU A 40 -17.52 3.47 -5.85
C GLU A 40 -16.54 4.63 -6.03
N LEU A 41 -15.94 5.09 -4.93
CA LEU A 41 -14.94 6.14 -4.99
C LEU A 41 -13.69 5.59 -5.69
N ALA A 42 -13.26 6.26 -6.76
CA ALA A 42 -12.02 5.91 -7.44
C ALA A 42 -10.82 6.00 -6.46
N PRO A 43 -9.92 5.01 -6.44
CA PRO A 43 -8.68 5.08 -5.66
C PRO A 43 -7.81 6.25 -6.12
N ASP A 44 -7.06 6.85 -5.20
CA ASP A 44 -6.08 7.87 -5.59
C ASP A 44 -4.86 7.24 -6.25
N PHE A 45 -4.20 7.99 -7.13
CA PHE A 45 -2.93 7.61 -7.74
C PHE A 45 -2.01 8.83 -7.78
N SER A 46 -0.72 8.59 -7.92
CA SER A 46 0.28 9.60 -8.27
C SER A 46 1.10 9.08 -9.43
N LEU A 47 1.12 9.80 -10.54
CA LEU A 47 1.82 9.46 -11.78
C LEU A 47 2.57 10.67 -12.32
N ARG A 48 3.57 10.43 -13.16
CA ARG A 48 4.21 11.50 -13.94
C ARG A 48 3.53 11.62 -15.29
N ASP A 49 3.23 12.85 -15.69
CA ASP A 49 2.75 13.15 -17.04
C ASP A 49 3.88 13.12 -18.08
N THR A 50 3.56 13.44 -19.34
CA THR A 50 4.53 13.46 -20.45
C THR A 50 5.56 14.57 -20.36
N GLU A 51 5.34 15.57 -19.51
CA GLU A 51 6.26 16.68 -19.24
C GLU A 51 7.09 16.42 -17.96
N GLY A 52 6.78 15.33 -17.24
CA GLY A 52 7.45 14.92 -16.01
C GLY A 52 6.86 15.53 -14.74
N ASN A 53 5.76 16.28 -14.82
CA ASN A 53 5.05 16.82 -13.65
C ASN A 53 4.33 15.70 -12.90
N GLU A 54 4.24 15.84 -11.57
CA GLU A 54 3.44 14.92 -10.75
C GLU A 54 1.95 15.28 -10.82
N VAL A 55 1.12 14.30 -11.12
CA VAL A 55 -0.34 14.43 -11.19
C VAL A 55 -0.97 13.39 -10.26
N THR A 56 -1.90 13.86 -9.42
CA THR A 56 -2.73 12.98 -8.58
C THR A 56 -4.19 13.01 -9.01
N LEU A 57 -4.93 11.93 -8.76
CA LEU A 57 -6.37 11.92 -9.04
C LEU A 57 -7.09 12.94 -8.14
N SER A 58 -6.68 13.02 -6.87
CA SER A 58 -7.24 13.98 -5.89
C SER A 58 -7.17 15.44 -6.36
N ALA A 59 -6.10 15.84 -7.05
CA ALA A 59 -5.94 17.20 -7.60
C ALA A 59 -6.92 17.50 -8.76
N LEU A 60 -7.41 16.47 -9.46
CA LEU A 60 -8.33 16.62 -10.60
C LEU A 60 -9.82 16.56 -10.19
N ARG A 61 -10.12 16.24 -8.92
CA ARG A 61 -11.51 16.10 -8.44
C ARG A 61 -12.18 17.46 -8.28
N GLY A 62 -13.47 17.52 -8.60
CA GLY A 62 -14.33 18.67 -8.30
C GLY A 62 -14.23 19.83 -9.30
N GLU A 63 -13.21 19.86 -10.16
CA GLU A 63 -13.10 20.87 -11.21
C GLU A 63 -13.87 20.48 -12.48
N LYS A 64 -13.76 19.21 -12.91
CA LYS A 64 -14.34 18.67 -14.15
C LYS A 64 -14.66 17.18 -14.02
N ILE A 65 -15.37 16.63 -15.02
CA ILE A 65 -15.52 15.18 -15.17
C ILE A 65 -14.14 14.61 -15.53
N VAL A 66 -13.73 13.56 -14.82
CA VAL A 66 -12.47 12.84 -15.05
C VAL A 66 -12.76 11.48 -15.68
N VAL A 67 -12.04 11.15 -16.75
CA VAL A 67 -12.06 9.85 -17.43
C VAL A 67 -10.68 9.23 -17.31
N LEU A 68 -10.61 7.96 -16.92
CA LEU A 68 -9.37 7.19 -16.84
C LEU A 68 -9.36 6.12 -17.94
N GLU A 69 -8.29 6.08 -18.71
CA GLU A 69 -8.06 5.10 -19.78
C GLU A 69 -6.73 4.40 -19.50
N PHE A 70 -6.72 3.06 -19.62
CA PHE A 70 -5.54 2.22 -19.42
C PHE A 70 -5.14 1.63 -20.76
N GLY A 71 -4.16 2.25 -21.40
CA GLY A 71 -3.68 1.87 -22.74
C GLY A 71 -2.18 1.65 -22.80
N ALA A 72 -1.72 1.18 -23.96
CA ALA A 72 -0.31 1.07 -24.30
C ALA A 72 -0.13 1.37 -25.79
N ILE A 73 0.99 2.02 -26.13
CA ILE A 73 1.45 2.20 -27.50
C ILE A 73 2.43 1.06 -27.76
N THR A 74 2.01 0.08 -28.57
CA THR A 74 2.81 -1.09 -28.97
C THR A 74 3.50 -0.88 -30.30
#